data_AF-A0A378N449-F1
#
_entry.id   AF-A0A378N449-F1
#
_cell.length_a   1.000
_cell.length_b   1.000
_cell.length_c   1.000
_cell.angle_alpha   90.00
_cell.angle_beta   90.00
_cell.angle_gamma   90.00
#
_symmetry.space_group_name_H-M   'P 1'
#
loop_
_entity.id
_entity.type
_entity.pdbx_description
1 polymer ?
#
loop_
_entity_poly.entity_id
_entity_poly.type
_entity_poly.pdbx_seq_one_letter_code
_entity_poly.pdbx_strand_id
1 'polypeptide(L)'
;MDLTDCLLYPSSFHRLFPILKDFIARAGLVPYNISKKKGELKYILITESQYNQSFMLRFVVRSEAKRALVERELPELLEKLPPNSVVSLNIQPQHAALLEGETEIFLTEQKSAGRTF
;
A
#
# COMPACT_ATOMS: atom_id res chain seq x y z
N MET A 1 -5.74 10.21 13.81
CA MET A 1 -5.95 8.92 14.49
C MET A 1 -4.98 7.93 13.91
N ASP A 2 -4.26 7.20 14.77
CA ASP A 2 -3.25 6.22 14.40
C ASP A 2 -3.93 4.88 14.09
N LEU A 3 -3.63 4.30 12.92
CA LEU A 3 -4.29 3.09 12.39
C LEU A 3 -3.95 1.80 13.16
N THR A 4 -3.07 1.88 14.16
CA THR A 4 -2.48 0.72 14.83
C THR A 4 -3.29 0.21 16.03
N ASP A 5 -4.39 0.88 16.43
CA ASP A 5 -5.14 0.57 17.66
C ASP A 5 -6.55 -0.04 17.42
N CYS A 6 -6.82 -0.55 16.21
CA CYS A 6 -8.13 -1.15 15.92
C CYS A 6 -8.13 -2.66 16.21
N LEU A 7 -8.79 -3.06 17.30
CA LEU A 7 -8.96 -4.45 17.78
C LEU A 7 -9.68 -5.41 16.80
N LEU A 8 -10.11 -4.92 15.64
CA LEU A 8 -10.85 -5.69 14.64
C LEU A 8 -9.94 -6.30 13.56
N TYR A 9 -8.64 -5.98 13.57
CA TYR A 9 -7.71 -6.51 12.58
C TYR A 9 -7.17 -7.89 12.96
N PRO A 10 -7.04 -8.82 11.99
CA PRO A 10 -6.33 -10.08 12.20
C PRO A 10 -4.92 -9.83 12.70
N SER A 11 -4.40 -10.71 13.56
CA SER A 11 -3.04 -10.60 14.14
C SER A 11 -1.94 -10.45 13.07
N SER A 12 -2.19 -10.94 11.84
CA SER A 12 -1.32 -10.76 10.68
C SER A 12 -1.07 -9.28 10.32
N PHE A 13 -2.06 -8.40 10.50
CA PHE A 13 -1.96 -6.97 10.18
C PHE A 13 -1.07 -6.22 11.17
N HIS A 14 -1.01 -6.66 12.43
CA HIS A 14 -0.14 -6.05 13.45
C HIS A 14 1.35 -6.19 13.08
N ARG A 15 1.73 -7.28 12.40
CA ARG A 15 3.11 -7.46 11.88
C ARG A 15 3.40 -6.64 10.64
N LEU A 16 2.38 -6.31 9.85
CA LEU A 16 2.52 -5.47 8.64
C LEU A 16 2.77 -4.01 8.96
N PHE A 17 2.13 -3.46 10.00
CA PHE A 17 2.27 -2.04 10.32
C PHE A 17 3.71 -1.53 10.50
N PRO A 18 4.60 -2.18 11.27
CA PRO A 18 5.99 -1.73 11.37
C PRO A 18 6.73 -1.80 10.03
N ILE A 19 6.47 -2.83 9.22
CA ILE A 19 7.06 -3.00 7.87
C ILE A 19 6.62 -1.86 6.95
N LEU A 20 5.32 -1.54 6.96
CA LEU A 20 4.76 -0.46 6.17
C LEU A 20 5.27 0.90 6.65
N LYS A 21 5.34 1.16 7.96
CA LYS A 21 5.87 2.42 8.51
C LYS A 21 7.32 2.67 8.05
N ASP A 22 8.17 1.63 8.12
CA ASP A 22 9.55 1.67 7.63
C ASP A 22 9.61 1.94 6.12
N PHE A 23 8.85 1.19 5.32
CA PHE A 23 8.79 1.39 3.87
C PHE A 23 8.33 2.78 3.47
N ILE A 24 7.26 3.28 4.09
CA ILE A 24 6.71 4.63 3.83
C ILE A 24 7.75 5.71 4.10
N ALA A 25 8.52 5.56 5.19
CA ALA A 25 9.59 6.47 5.54
C ALA A 25 10.72 6.45 4.49
N ARG A 26 11.17 5.26 4.09
CA ARG A 26 12.26 5.10 3.11
C ARG A 26 11.88 5.51 1.69
N ALA A 27 10.66 5.18 1.26
CA ALA A 27 10.11 5.59 -0.03
C ALA A 27 9.74 7.08 -0.08
N GLY A 28 9.84 7.81 1.04
CA GLY A 28 9.48 9.22 1.13
C GLY A 28 8.00 9.49 0.86
N LEU A 29 7.15 8.49 1.11
CA LEU A 29 5.69 8.54 0.98
C LEU A 29 5.10 9.26 2.20
N VAL A 30 5.38 10.56 2.35
CA VAL A 30 4.91 11.33 3.52
C VAL A 30 3.37 11.19 3.62
N PRO A 31 2.84 10.71 4.77
CA PRO A 31 1.41 10.50 4.94
C PRO A 31 0.66 11.82 4.78
N TYR A 32 -0.47 11.77 4.06
CA TYR A 32 -1.27 12.94 3.74
C TYR A 32 -1.80 13.60 5.00
N ASN A 33 -1.25 14.77 5.33
CA ASN A 33 -1.81 15.62 6.36
C ASN A 33 -3.03 16.34 5.78
N ILE A 34 -4.23 15.85 6.14
CA ILE A 34 -5.53 16.38 5.69
C ILE A 34 -5.65 17.89 5.99
N SER A 35 -5.12 18.36 7.12
CA SER A 35 -5.17 19.78 7.52
C SER A 35 -4.25 20.69 6.70
N LYS A 36 -3.14 20.17 6.15
CA LYS A 36 -2.19 20.95 5.34
C LYS A 36 -2.25 20.65 3.84
N LYS A 37 -3.11 19.72 3.40
CA LYS A 37 -3.16 19.18 2.02
C LYS A 37 -1.78 18.80 1.47
N LYS A 38 -0.88 18.32 2.33
CA LYS A 38 0.51 17.97 2.00
C LYS A 38 0.78 16.52 2.33
N GLY A 39 1.44 15.83 1.43
CA GLY A 39 1.75 14.40 1.51
C GLY A 39 1.35 13.70 0.22
N GLU A 40 2.09 12.67 -0.15
CA GLU A 40 1.86 11.95 -1.41
C GLU A 40 0.96 10.74 -1.19
N LEU A 41 0.94 10.15 0.00
CA LEU A 41 0.18 8.95 0.34
C LEU A 41 -1.16 9.30 1.01
N LYS A 42 -2.28 8.98 0.36
CA LYS A 42 -3.64 9.19 0.90
C LYS A 42 -4.02 8.10 1.91
N TYR A 43 -3.97 6.84 1.50
CA TYR A 43 -4.24 5.66 2.33
C TYR A 43 -3.65 4.40 1.67
N ILE A 44 -3.60 3.30 2.41
CA ILE A 44 -3.13 1.99 1.94
C ILE A 44 -4.29 1.01 2.06
N LEU A 45 -4.61 0.32 0.97
CA LEU A 45 -5.54 -0.80 0.99
C LEU A 45 -4.72 -2.08 1.18
N ILE A 46 -5.11 -2.87 2.17
CA ILE A 46 -4.46 -4.14 2.50
C ILE A 46 -5.52 -5.23 2.37
N THR A 47 -5.26 -6.22 1.54
CA THR A 47 -6.11 -7.39 1.40
C THR A 47 -5.26 -8.63 1.67
N GLU A 48 -5.70 -9.49 2.58
CA GLU A 48 -5.08 -10.80 2.81
C GLU A 48 -5.84 -11.85 2.01
N SER A 49 -5.14 -12.69 1.26
CA SER A 49 -5.73 -13.85 0.60
C SER A 49 -5.78 -15.02 1.58
N GLN A 50 -6.98 -15.58 1.77
CA GLN A 50 -7.17 -16.74 2.64
C GLN A 50 -6.63 -18.04 2.02
N TYR A 51 -6.34 -18.05 0.72
CA TYR A 51 -5.91 -19.25 -0.01
C TYR A 51 -4.42 -19.55 0.17
N ASN A 52 -3.58 -18.51 0.12
CA ASN A 52 -2.12 -18.63 0.17
C ASN A 52 -1.46 -17.70 1.22
N GLN A 53 -2.27 -17.04 2.06
CA GLN A 53 -1.81 -16.09 3.08
C GLN A 53 -0.97 -14.93 2.52
N SER A 54 -1.10 -14.64 1.22
CA SER A 54 -0.38 -13.53 0.59
C SER A 54 -1.15 -12.22 0.71
N PHE A 55 -0.45 -11.10 0.65
CA PHE A 55 -1.06 -9.77 0.75
C PHE A 55 -1.14 -9.08 -0.59
N MET A 56 -2.23 -8.37 -0.83
CA MET A 56 -2.31 -7.32 -1.85
C MET A 56 -2.26 -5.96 -1.15
N LEU A 57 -1.18 -5.22 -1.38
CA LEU A 57 -0.97 -3.88 -0.85
C LEU A 57 -1.15 -2.88 -1.98
N ARG A 58 -2.06 -1.93 -1.81
CA ARG A 58 -2.28 -0.85 -2.78
C ARG A 58 -2.05 0.48 -2.11
N PHE A 59 -0.97 1.14 -2.51
CA PHE A 59 -0.62 2.47 -2.04
C PHE A 59 -1.36 3.51 -2.86
N VAL A 60 -2.40 4.12 -2.29
CA VAL A 60 -3.18 5.15 -2.97
C VAL A 60 -2.47 6.49 -2.79
N VAL A 61 -1.90 7.01 -3.87
CA VAL A 61 -1.10 8.23 -3.87
C VAL A 61 -1.73 9.32 -4.73
N ARG A 62 -1.40 10.58 -4.44
CA ARG A 62 -1.90 11.73 -5.20
C ARG A 62 -1.31 11.79 -6.61
N SER A 63 -0.04 11.44 -6.76
CA SER A 63 0.72 11.60 -7.99
C SER A 63 1.82 10.54 -8.11
N GLU A 64 2.40 10.40 -9.30
CA GLU A 64 3.54 9.50 -9.55
C GLU A 64 4.89 10.07 -9.08
N ALA A 65 4.92 11.25 -8.44
CA ALA A 65 6.17 11.94 -8.08
C ALA A 65 7.11 11.11 -7.19
N LYS A 66 6.59 10.14 -6.45
CA LYS A 66 7.36 9.22 -5.59
C LYS A 66 7.56 7.84 -6.18
N ARG A 67 7.02 7.56 -7.38
CA ARG A 67 7.07 6.24 -8.02
C ARG A 67 8.48 5.66 -8.09
N ALA A 68 9.45 6.43 -8.57
CA ALA A 68 10.83 5.96 -8.70
C ALA A 68 11.47 5.59 -7.34
N LEU A 69 11.11 6.28 -6.26
CA LEU A 69 11.56 5.94 -4.91
C LEU A 69 10.85 4.69 -4.39
N VAL A 70 9.54 4.58 -4.62
CA VAL A 70 8.77 3.39 -4.26
C VAL A 70 9.29 2.15 -4.97
N GLU A 71 9.53 2.23 -6.29
CA GLU A 71 10.10 1.14 -7.10
C GLU A 71 11.50 0.74 -6.60
N ARG A 72 12.32 1.70 -6.15
CA ARG A 72 13.66 1.43 -5.61
C ARG A 72 13.62 0.69 -4.27
N GLU A 73 12.72 1.07 -3.36
CA GLU A 73 12.60 0.45 -2.04
C GLU A 73 11.74 -0.83 -2.05
N LEU A 74 11.04 -1.10 -3.15
CA LEU A 74 10.12 -2.23 -3.30
C LEU A 74 10.77 -3.59 -3.03
N PRO A 75 12.00 -3.91 -3.50
CA PRO A 75 12.61 -5.21 -3.26
C PRO A 75 12.72 -5.53 -1.77
N GLU A 76 13.20 -4.57 -0.96
CA GLU A 76 13.29 -4.73 0.50
C GLU A 76 11.93 -4.91 1.16
N LEU A 77 10.87 -4.30 0.62
CA LEU A 77 9.51 -4.52 1.10
C LEU A 77 9.06 -5.95 0.81
N LEU A 78 9.26 -6.43 -0.42
CA LEU A 78 8.85 -7.77 -0.85
C LEU A 78 9.55 -8.87 -0.03
N GLU A 79 10.82 -8.67 0.34
CA GLU A 79 11.55 -9.60 1.22
C GLU A 79 10.94 -9.75 2.62
N LYS A 80 10.27 -8.70 3.11
CA LYS A 80 9.61 -8.69 4.42
C LYS A 80 8.15 -9.19 4.35
N LEU A 81 7.60 -9.36 3.15
CA LEU A 81 6.23 -9.82 2.93
C LEU A 81 6.17 -11.32 2.68
N PRO A 82 5.02 -11.97 2.94
CA PRO A 82 4.79 -13.33 2.50
C PRO A 82 5.01 -13.50 0.98
N PRO A 83 5.46 -14.68 0.54
CA PRO A 83 5.62 -14.96 -0.88
C PRO A 83 4.30 -14.78 -1.65
N ASN A 84 4.38 -14.34 -2.90
CA ASN A 84 3.23 -14.01 -3.76
C ASN A 84 2.40 -12.81 -3.29
N SER A 85 2.99 -11.94 -2.47
CA SER A 85 2.39 -10.66 -2.15
C SER A 85 2.48 -9.73 -3.36
N VAL A 86 1.39 -9.01 -3.61
CA VAL A 86 1.22 -8.08 -4.73
C VAL A 86 1.28 -6.66 -4.19
N VAL A 87 2.04 -5.79 -4.86
CA VAL A 87 2.13 -4.38 -4.50
C VAL A 87 1.77 -3.52 -5.70
N SER A 88 0.85 -2.57 -5.52
CA SER A 88 0.48 -1.58 -6.54
C SER A 88 0.53 -0.15 -6.00
N LEU A 89 0.76 0.80 -6.92
CA LEU A 89 0.50 2.23 -6.72
C LEU A 89 -0.79 2.58 -7.46
N ASN A 90 -1.76 3.11 -6.74
CA ASN A 90 -2.99 3.62 -7.32
C ASN A 90 -2.94 5.15 -7.30
N ILE A 91 -2.97 5.78 -8.48
CA ILE A 91 -2.85 7.23 -8.62
C ILE A 91 -4.23 7.86 -8.60
N GLN A 92 -4.49 8.67 -7.58
CA GLN A 92 -5.77 9.34 -7.39
C GLN A 92 -5.56 10.86 -7.25
N PRO A 93 -5.53 11.61 -8.37
CA PRO A 93 -5.26 13.05 -8.34
C PRO A 93 -6.43 13.88 -7.78
N GLN A 94 -7.67 13.39 -7.88
CA GLN A 94 -8.89 14.10 -7.44
C GLN A 94 -9.34 13.65 -6.02
N HIS A 95 -9.99 14.55 -5.27
CA HIS A 95 -10.72 14.24 -4.01
C HIS A 95 -12.17 13.82 -4.34
N ALA A 96 -12.36 12.97 -5.35
CA ALA A 96 -13.68 12.42 -5.66
C ALA A 96 -14.00 11.28 -4.68
N ALA A 97 -15.29 11.03 -4.43
CA ALA A 97 -15.81 10.00 -3.52
C ALA A 97 -15.61 8.54 -4.02
N LEU A 98 -14.56 8.28 -4.78
CA LEU A 98 -14.17 6.96 -5.27
C LEU A 98 -13.07 6.39 -4.37
N LEU A 99 -13.21 5.11 -4.01
CA LEU A 99 -12.24 4.35 -3.19
C LEU A 99 -10.95 4.00 -3.94
N GLU A 100 -10.95 4.15 -5.26
CA GLU A 100 -9.86 3.80 -6.17
C GLU A 100 -9.70 4.91 -7.22
N GLY A 101 -8.47 5.29 -7.52
CA GLY A 101 -8.13 6.17 -8.64
C GLY A 101 -8.21 5.43 -9.98
N GLU A 102 -8.37 6.21 -11.05
CA GLU A 102 -8.53 5.75 -12.43
C GLU A 102 -7.29 5.03 -13.00
N THR A 103 -6.12 5.16 -12.37
CA THR A 103 -4.87 4.52 -12.81
C THR A 103 -4.27 3.65 -11.71
N GLU A 104 -4.09 2.35 -11.99
CA GLU A 104 -3.35 1.42 -11.13
C GLU A 104 -2.08 0.94 -11.82
N ILE A 105 -0.95 1.10 -11.12
CA ILE A 105 0.39 0.71 -11.56
C ILE A 105 0.83 -0.45 -10.68
N PHE A 106 0.84 -1.66 -11.23
CA PHE A 106 1.36 -2.83 -10.54
C PHE A 106 2.87 -2.79 -10.51
N LEU A 107 3.45 -2.91 -9.32
CA LEU A 107 4.89 -2.91 -9.09
C LEU A 107 5.49 -4.32 -9.03
N THR A 108 4.63 -5.34 -8.94
CA THR A 108 4.99 -6.76 -8.97
C THR A 108 4.55 -7.41 -10.27
N GLU A 109 5.28 -8.41 -10.76
CA GLU A 109 4.87 -9.19 -11.95
C GLU A 109 3.50 -9.85 -11.78
N GLN A 110 3.16 -10.23 -10.55
CA GLN A 110 1.84 -10.72 -10.19
C GLN A 110 0.85 -9.55 -10.10
N LYS A 111 -0.23 -9.63 -10.88
CA LYS A 111 -1.33 -8.65 -10.92
C LYS A 111 -2.53 -9.03 -10.05
N SER A 112 -2.49 -10.21 -9.41
CA SER A 112 -3.53 -10.68 -8.50
C SER A 112 -2.96 -11.62 -7.45
N ALA A 113 -3.34 -11.42 -6.19
CA ALA A 113 -3.06 -12.36 -5.11
C ALA A 113 -4.08 -13.52 -5.20
N GLY A 114 -3.94 -14.37 -6.21
CA GLY A 114 -4.74 -15.59 -6.39
C GLY A 114 -6.25 -15.38 -6.29
N ARG A 115 -6.87 -14.80 -7.33
CA ARG A 115 -8.29 -15.02 -7.64
C ARG A 115 -8.36 -15.86 -8.90
N THR A 116 -8.38 -17.18 -8.74
CA THR A 116 -8.99 -18.03 -9.77
C THR A 116 -10.48 -18.04 -9.46
N PHE A 117 -11.30 -17.65 -10.44
CA PHE A 117 -12.75 -17.83 -10.39
C PHE A 117 -13.10 -19.31 -10.27
#